data_AF-A0A6P1YGN0-F1
#
_entry.id   AF-A0A6P1YGN0-F1
#
_cell.length_a   1.000
_cell.length_b   1.000
_cell.length_c   1.000
_cell.angle_alpha   90.00
_cell.angle_beta   90.00
_cell.angle_gamma   90.00
#
_symmetry.space_group_name_H-M   'P 1'
#
loop_
_entity.id
_entity.type
_entity.pdbx_description
1 polymer ?
#
loop_
_entity_poly.entity_id
_entity_poly.type
_entity_poly.pdbx_seq_one_letter_code
_entity_poly.pdbx_strand_id
1 'polypeptide(L)' 'MIKCPITNSDIDIAECVVIVDVSEGCAKETILSDNIKKVENWREICKHCKKHNS' A
#
# COMPACT_ATOMS: atom_id res chain seq x y z
N MET A 1 3.91 13.12 2.81
CA MET A 1 3.07 12.36 3.75
C MET A 1 1.65 12.30 3.21
N ILE A 2 1.03 11.11 3.18
CA ILE A 2 -0.38 10.90 2.80
C ILE A 2 -1.04 9.91 3.77
N LYS A 3 -2.35 10.07 4.02
CA LYS A 3 -3.11 9.13 4.85
C LYS A 3 -3.33 7.80 4.12
N CYS A 4 -2.81 6.70 4.65
CA CYS A 4 -3.00 5.37 4.09
C CYS A 4 -4.08 4.58 4.85
N PRO A 5 -5.08 4.03 4.17
CA PRO A 5 -6.13 3.24 4.81
C PRO A 5 -5.64 1.87 5.33
N ILE A 6 -4.55 1.33 4.79
CA ILE A 6 -4.00 0.03 5.21
C ILE A 6 -3.35 0.13 6.59
N THR A 7 -2.51 1.14 6.79
CA THR A 7 -1.80 1.36 8.06
C THR A 7 -2.58 2.26 9.03
N ASN A 8 -3.71 2.81 8.59
CA ASN A 8 -4.49 3.85 9.28
C ASN A 8 -3.64 5.03 9.78
N SER A 9 -2.54 5.33 9.08
CA SER A 9 -1.51 6.30 9.49
C SER A 9 -1.05 7.14 8.30
N ASP A 10 -0.37 8.25 8.57
CA ASP A 10 0.29 9.02 7.51
C ASP A 10 1.61 8.34 7.15
N ILE A 11 1.77 8.01 5.86
CA ILE A 11 2.97 7.37 5.31
C ILE A 11 3.65 8.30 4.30
N ASP A 12 4.92 8.01 3.99
CA ASP A 12 5.58 8.72 2.91
C ASP A 12 4.95 8.39 1.54
N ILE A 13 5.05 9.32 0.58
CA ILE A 13 4.54 9.08 -0.77
C ILE A 13 5.28 7.91 -1.44
N ALA A 14 6.60 7.79 -1.25
CA ALA A 14 7.36 6.67 -1.79
C ALA A 14 6.88 5.33 -1.23
N GLU A 15 6.51 5.28 0.07
CA GLU A 15 5.93 4.08 0.66
C GLU A 15 4.58 3.74 0.02
N CYS A 16 3.71 4.74 -0.25
CA CYS A 16 2.46 4.50 -0.96
C CYS A 16 2.68 3.93 -2.37
N VAL A 17 3.63 4.49 -3.13
CA VAL A 17 3.94 4.03 -4.49
C VAL A 17 4.42 2.59 -4.47
N VAL A 18 5.28 2.21 -3.52
CA VAL A 18 5.73 0.82 -3.35
C VAL A 18 4.56 -0.12 -3.09
N ILE A 19 3.60 0.27 -2.24
CA ILE A 19 2.41 -0.53 -1.97
C ILE A 19 1.57 -0.72 -3.24
N VAL A 20 1.38 0.36 -4.01
CA VAL A 20 0.67 0.33 -5.30
C VAL A 20 1.38 -0.63 -6.25
N ASP A 21 2.70 -0.50 -6.45
CA ASP A 21 3.49 -1.38 -7.33
C ASP A 21 3.36 -2.86 -6.95
N VAL A 22 3.41 -3.18 -5.65
CA VAL A 22 3.23 -4.56 -5.20
C VAL A 22 1.79 -5.04 -5.43
N SER A 23 0.80 -4.17 -5.18
CA SER A 23 -0.62 -4.51 -5.34
C SER A 23 -1.02 -4.77 -6.80
N GLU A 24 -0.34 -4.12 -7.75
CA GLU A 24 -0.46 -4.32 -9.20
C GLU A 24 0.43 -5.45 -9.73
N GLY A 25 1.33 -5.98 -8.89
CA GLY A 25 2.25 -7.05 -9.28
C GLY A 25 3.48 -6.57 -10.04
N CYS A 26 3.74 -5.27 -10.07
CA CYS A 26 4.95 -4.65 -10.61
C CYS A 26 6.17 -4.86 -9.69
N ALA A 27 5.94 -5.13 -8.40
CA ALA A 27 7.00 -5.38 -7.42
C ALA A 27 6.71 -6.60 -6.53
N LYS A 28 7.76 -7.19 -5.94
CA LYS A 28 7.66 -8.37 -5.06
C LYS A 28 7.14 -7.99 -3.69
N GLU A 29 6.20 -8.77 -3.15
CA GLU A 29 5.59 -8.54 -1.83
C GLU A 29 6.59 -8.55 -0.66
N THR A 30 7.75 -9.18 -0.84
CA THR A 30 8.82 -9.22 0.16
C THR A 30 9.38 -7.85 0.53
N ILE A 31 9.21 -6.83 -0.32
CA ILE A 31 9.68 -5.47 -0.03
C ILE A 31 8.74 -4.70 0.91
N LEU A 32 7.51 -5.18 1.09
CA LEU A 32 6.56 -4.56 2.01
C LEU A 32 6.99 -4.78 3.44
N SER A 33 6.63 -3.81 4.27
CA SER A 33 6.73 -3.88 5.72
C SER A 33 5.68 -4.84 6.30
N ASP A 34 5.99 -5.46 7.44
CA ASP A 34 5.13 -6.49 8.03
C ASP A 34 3.80 -5.94 8.56
N ASN A 35 3.73 -4.65 8.91
CA ASN A 35 2.48 -3.99 9.29
C ASN A 35 1.47 -3.95 8.13
N ILE A 36 1.93 -3.97 6.87
CA ILE A 36 1.06 -4.03 5.69
C ILE A 36 0.63 -5.47 5.44
N LYS A 37 1.59 -6.41 5.42
CA LYS A 37 1.33 -7.84 5.19
C LYS A 37 0.42 -8.49 6.24
N LYS A 38 0.33 -7.93 7.45
CA LYS A 38 -0.59 -8.40 8.50
C LYS A 38 -2.06 -8.05 8.26
N VAL A 39 -2.35 -7.12 7.35
CA VAL A 39 -3.72 -6.74 7.00
C VAL A 39 -4.20 -7.66 5.88
N GLU A 40 -5.07 -8.62 6.20
CA GLU A 40 -5.47 -9.73 5.30
C GLU A 40 -5.90 -9.26 3.90
N ASN A 41 -6.65 -8.16 3.81
CA ASN A 41 -7.18 -7.60 2.57
C ASN A 41 -6.44 -6.33 2.10
N TRP A 42 -5.18 -6.14 2.50
CA TRP A 42 -4.40 -4.92 2.18
C TRP A 42 -4.38 -4.62 0.67
N ARG A 43 -4.29 -5.66 -0.16
CA ARG A 43 -4.20 -5.53 -1.63
C ARG A 43 -5.50 -4.96 -2.21
N GLU A 44 -6.66 -5.43 -1.73
CA GLU A 44 -7.97 -4.89 -2.16
C GLU A 44 -8.18 -3.47 -1.64
N ILE A 45 -7.79 -3.21 -0.38
CA ILE A 45 -7.83 -1.86 0.20
C ILE A 45 -7.00 -0.88 -0.64
N CYS A 46 -5.81 -1.29 -1.09
CA CYS A 46 -4.95 -0.49 -1.97
C CYS A 46 -5.66 -0.18 -3.29
N LYS A 47 -6.16 -1.21 -3.99
CA LYS A 47 -6.84 -1.07 -5.30
C LYS A 47 -8.08 -0.19 -5.27
N HIS A 48 -8.78 -0.12 -4.13
CA HIS A 48 -9.95 0.75 -3.94
C HIS A 48 -9.59 2.13 -3.35
N CYS A 49 -8.32 2.38 -3.06
CA CYS A 49 -7.87 3.67 -2.54
C CYS A 49 -7.99 4.76 -3.61
N LYS A 50 -8.53 5.92 -3.23
CA LYS A 50 -8.65 7.09 -4.12
C LYS A 50 -7.32 7.57 -4.71
N LYS A 51 -6.20 7.25 -4.04
CA LYS A 51 -4.84 7.64 -4.42
C LYS A 51 -4.12 6.62 -5.29
N HIS A 52 -4.74 5.45 -5.54
CA HIS A 52 -4.09 4.32 -6.21
C HIS A 52 -3.58 4.65 -7.62
N ASN A 53 -4.31 5.49 -8.35
CA ASN A 53 -3.98 5.92 -9.72
C ASN A 53 -3.64 7.42 -9.81
N SER A 54 -3.18 8.03 -8.71
CA SER A 54 -2.87 9.47 -8.64
C SER A 54 -1.39 9.77 -8.74
#